data_AF-A0A838FE34-F1
#
_entry.id   AF-A0A838FE34-F1
#
_cell.length_a   1.000
_cell.length_b   1.000
_cell.length_c   1.000
_cell.angle_alpha   90.00
_cell.angle_beta   90.00
_cell.angle_gamma   90.00
#
_symmetry.space_group_name_H-M   'P 1'
#
loop_
_entity.id
_entity.type
_entity.pdbx_description
1 polymer ?
#
loop_
_entity_poly.entity_id
_entity_poly.type
_entity_poly.pdbx_seq_one_letter_code
_entity_poly.pdbx_strand_id
1 'polypeptide(L)'
;RRMLSADGIFIVVATVSEQDGRSVAPPELIFRGVPFLEDGDGVLDELRGAVEDSLARSAREEIREISLLQTHLHDDLAAFVYERLRRRPMVLPVVVEV
;
A
#
# COMPACT_ATOMS: atom_id res chain seq x y z
N ARG A 1 4.33 -23.84 4.67
CA ARG A 1 4.70 -22.42 4.50
C ARG A 1 5.90 -22.31 3.56
N ARG A 2 5.64 -22.31 2.24
CA ARG A 2 6.60 -22.04 1.16
C ARG A 2 5.78 -21.37 0.05
N MET A 3 5.55 -20.07 0.17
CA MET A 3 4.94 -19.22 -0.87
C MET A 3 5.79 -17.96 -1.09
N LEU A 4 7.10 -18.03 -0.83
CA LEU A 4 8.05 -16.97 -1.19
C LEU A 4 8.60 -17.14 -2.62
N SER A 5 7.99 -18.02 -3.41
CA SER A 5 8.47 -18.37 -4.74
C SER A 5 7.61 -17.70 -5.80
N ALA A 6 8.25 -16.82 -6.57
CA ALA A 6 7.85 -16.20 -7.86
C ALA A 6 7.19 -14.82 -7.86
N ASP A 7 6.31 -14.46 -6.92
CA ASP A 7 5.52 -13.22 -7.06
C ASP A 7 6.13 -11.98 -6.39
N GLY A 8 7.09 -12.16 -5.48
CA GLY A 8 7.77 -11.09 -4.75
C GLY A 8 6.96 -10.51 -3.58
N ILE A 9 7.55 -9.51 -2.91
CA ILE A 9 6.96 -8.79 -1.78
C ILE A 9 6.86 -7.31 -2.11
N PHE A 10 5.72 -6.74 -1.71
CA PHE A 10 5.42 -5.32 -1.78
C PHE A 10 5.17 -4.80 -0.38
N ILE A 11 5.99 -3.86 0.07
CA ILE A 11 5.89 -3.26 1.39
C ILE A 11 5.50 -1.79 1.20
N VAL A 12 4.49 -1.36 1.94
CA VAL A 12 4.04 0.03 1.97
C VAL A 12 4.22 0.55 3.38
N VAL A 13 4.93 1.67 3.53
CA VAL A 13 5.07 2.37 4.80
C VAL A 13 4.31 3.69 4.70
N ALA A 14 3.26 3.83 5.51
CA ALA A 14 2.49 5.06 5.62
C ALA A 14 2.67 5.65 7.01
N THR A 15 2.88 6.96 7.06
CA THR A 15 2.88 7.71 8.31
C THR A 15 1.61 8.55 8.37
N VAL A 16 0.85 8.42 9.45
CA VAL A 16 -0.43 9.11 9.66
C VAL A 16 -0.41 9.90 10.96
N SER A 17 -1.16 11.00 11.00
CA SER A 17 -1.32 11.84 12.20
C SER A 17 -2.36 11.22 13.13
N GLU A 18 -2.02 11.11 14.43
CA GLU A 18 -2.96 10.61 15.45
C GLU A 18 -4.21 11.50 15.57
N GLN A 19 -4.09 12.79 15.25
CA GLN A 19 -5.16 13.77 15.45
C GLN A 19 -6.30 13.61 14.42
N ASP A 20 -5.93 13.47 13.16
CA ASP A 20 -6.87 13.54 12.03
C ASP A 20 -6.79 12.34 11.07
N GLY A 21 -5.93 11.36 11.35
CA GLY A 21 -5.76 10.15 10.54
C GLY A 21 -5.18 10.41 9.15
N ARG A 22 -4.77 11.65 8.86
CA ARG A 22 -4.25 12.02 7.53
C ARG A 22 -2.80 11.60 7.39
N SER A 23 -2.42 11.28 6.16
CA SER A 23 -1.02 11.06 5.82
C SER A 23 -0.22 12.34 6.09
N VAL A 24 0.86 12.21 6.85
CA VAL A 24 1.75 13.35 7.19
C VAL A 24 2.92 13.48 6.21
N ALA A 25 3.24 12.40 5.51
CA ALA A 25 4.34 12.32 4.57
C ALA A 25 4.00 11.34 3.45
N PRO A 26 4.54 11.54 2.22
CA PRO A 26 4.31 10.63 1.12
C PRO A 26 4.69 9.19 1.51
N PRO A 27 3.86 8.19 1.20
CA PRO A 27 4.11 6.81 1.60
C PRO A 27 5.36 6.24 0.92
N GLU A 28 6.12 5.42 1.61
CA GLU A 28 7.28 4.73 1.05
C GLU A 28 6.87 3.38 0.48
N LEU A 29 7.28 3.10 -0.76
CA LEU A 29 6.94 1.88 -1.49
C LEU A 29 8.21 1.08 -1.76
N ILE A 30 8.28 -0.15 -1.24
CA ILE A 30 9.45 -1.03 -1.37
C ILE A 30 9.03 -2.34 -2.04
N PHE A 31 9.73 -2.70 -3.12
CA PHE A 31 9.49 -3.91 -3.88
C PHE A 31 10.71 -4.82 -3.81
N ARG A 32 10.51 -6.12 -3.59
CA ARG A 32 11.58 -7.12 -3.76
C ARG A 32 11.08 -8.34 -4.50
N GLY A 33 11.79 -8.74 -5.55
CA GLY A 33 11.45 -9.92 -6.36
C GLY A 33 10.15 -9.76 -7.16
N VAL A 34 9.60 -8.54 -7.24
CA VAL A 34 8.48 -8.23 -8.12
C VAL A 34 9.07 -7.57 -9.38
N PRO A 35 8.85 -8.10 -10.60
CA PRO A 35 9.37 -7.53 -11.84
C PRO A 35 8.58 -6.28 -12.28
N PHE A 36 8.43 -5.33 -11.35
CA PHE A 36 7.60 -4.13 -11.48
C PHE A 36 8.28 -2.99 -12.26
N LEU A 37 9.58 -3.11 -12.55
CA LEU A 37 10.46 -1.95 -12.79
C LEU A 37 11.17 -1.95 -14.15
N GLU A 38 10.81 -2.83 -15.08
CA GLU A 38 11.49 -2.82 -16.39
C GLU A 38 10.89 -1.82 -17.39
N ASP A 39 9.66 -1.33 -17.21
CA ASP A 39 9.03 -0.40 -18.17
C ASP A 39 8.38 0.81 -17.47
N GLY A 40 8.76 2.02 -17.91
CA GLY A 40 8.49 3.32 -17.30
C GLY A 40 7.03 3.81 -17.38
N ASP A 41 6.10 3.03 -16.85
CA ASP A 41 4.65 3.16 -17.11
C ASP A 41 3.90 4.00 -16.06
N GLY A 42 4.59 4.67 -15.13
CA GLY A 42 3.94 5.50 -14.09
C GLY A 42 3.15 4.71 -13.03
N VAL A 43 3.17 3.37 -13.06
CA VAL A 43 2.42 2.51 -12.13
C VAL A 43 2.82 2.75 -10.67
N LEU A 44 4.07 3.14 -10.41
CA LEU A 44 4.50 3.53 -9.06
C LEU A 44 3.78 4.77 -8.54
N ASP A 45 3.53 5.75 -9.40
CA ASP A 45 2.82 6.97 -9.05
C ASP A 45 1.33 6.69 -8.85
N GLU A 46 0.75 5.83 -9.67
CA GLU A 46 -0.62 5.34 -9.49
C GLU A 46 -0.77 4.55 -8.17
N LEU A 47 0.21 3.70 -7.83
CA LEU A 47 0.23 2.98 -6.54
C LEU A 47 0.30 3.94 -5.37
N ARG A 48 1.17 4.96 -5.45
CA ARG A 48 1.27 6.00 -4.43
C ARG A 48 -0.05 6.72 -4.28
N GLY A 49 -0.70 7.09 -5.39
CA GLY A 49 -2.04 7.66 -5.39
C GLY A 49 -3.08 6.77 -4.74
N ALA A 50 -3.09 5.47 -5.04
CA ALA A 50 -4.00 4.51 -4.42
C ALA A 50 -3.83 4.43 -2.89
N VAL A 51 -2.59 4.49 -2.40
CA VAL A 51 -2.31 4.55 -0.96
C VAL A 51 -2.85 5.84 -0.35
N GLU A 52 -2.57 6.99 -0.97
CA GLU A 52 -3.04 8.30 -0.49
C GLU A 52 -4.57 8.39 -0.49
N ASP A 53 -5.24 7.87 -1.52
CA ASP A 53 -6.70 7.83 -1.61
C ASP A 53 -7.31 6.92 -0.54
N SER A 54 -6.69 5.76 -0.28
CA SER A 54 -7.11 4.83 0.76
C SER A 54 -7.02 5.45 2.16
N LEU A 55 -5.91 6.14 2.44
CA LEU A 55 -5.72 6.87 3.70
C LEU A 55 -6.67 8.06 3.80
N ALA A 56 -6.85 8.84 2.73
CA ALA A 56 -7.75 9.99 2.73
C ALA A 56 -9.22 9.58 2.88
N ARG A 57 -9.64 8.43 2.31
CA ARG A 57 -10.95 7.84 2.56
C ARG A 57 -11.09 7.45 4.03
N SER A 58 -10.14 6.70 4.57
CA SER A 58 -10.18 6.23 5.95
C SER A 58 -10.22 7.40 6.95
N ALA A 59 -9.42 8.45 6.72
CA ALA A 59 -9.45 9.67 7.51
C ALA A 59 -10.80 10.40 7.47
N ARG A 60 -11.44 10.46 6.29
CA ARG A 60 -12.80 11.06 6.15
C ARG A 60 -13.87 10.24 6.88
N GLU A 61 -13.69 8.93 6.95
CA GLU A 61 -14.56 8.01 7.69
C GLU A 61 -14.19 7.95 9.19
N GLU A 62 -13.25 8.79 9.63
CA GLU A 62 -12.75 8.87 11.01
C GLU A 62 -12.12 7.58 11.54
N ILE A 63 -11.69 6.70 10.63
CA ILE A 63 -11.02 5.44 10.94
C ILE A 63 -9.57 5.75 11.34
N ARG A 64 -9.24 5.42 12.57
CA ARG A 64 -7.91 5.67 13.16
C ARG A 64 -7.25 4.39 13.64
N GLU A 65 -7.95 3.28 13.72
CA GLU A 65 -7.36 2.03 14.18
C GLU A 65 -6.31 1.53 13.17
N ILE A 66 -5.04 1.47 13.58
CA ILE A 66 -3.91 0.98 12.78
C ILE A 66 -4.24 -0.33 12.05
N SER A 67 -4.89 -1.28 12.73
CA SER A 67 -5.22 -2.59 12.16
C SER A 67 -6.24 -2.49 11.01
N LEU A 68 -7.19 -1.56 11.10
CA LEU A 68 -8.16 -1.30 10.03
C LEU A 68 -7.50 -0.56 8.87
N LEU A 69 -6.66 0.44 9.15
CA LEU A 69 -5.88 1.14 8.12
C LEU A 69 -4.97 0.17 7.35
N GLN A 70 -4.29 -0.73 8.05
CA GLN A 70 -3.51 -1.80 7.45
C GLN A 70 -4.37 -2.72 6.58
N THR A 71 -5.58 -3.09 7.04
CA THR A 71 -6.49 -3.95 6.28
C THR A 71 -6.96 -3.26 5.00
N HIS A 72 -7.40 -2.00 5.09
CA HIS A 72 -7.83 -1.21 3.94
C HIS A 72 -6.71 -1.06 2.91
N LEU A 73 -5.51 -0.69 3.37
CA LEU A 73 -4.34 -0.59 2.50
C LEU A 73 -4.00 -1.93 1.84
N HIS A 74 -4.00 -3.03 2.59
CA HIS A 74 -3.76 -4.36 2.04
C HIS A 74 -4.76 -4.67 0.91
N ASP A 75 -6.05 -4.49 1.15
CA ASP A 75 -7.10 -4.87 0.22
C ASP A 75 -7.10 -3.99 -1.03
N ASP A 76 -6.97 -2.67 -0.87
CA ASP A 76 -6.91 -1.72 -1.99
C ASP A 76 -5.67 -1.98 -2.87
N LEU A 77 -4.50 -2.21 -2.27
CA LEU A 77 -3.26 -2.46 -3.00
C LEU A 77 -3.26 -3.85 -3.66
N ALA A 78 -3.77 -4.87 -2.96
CA ALA A 78 -3.90 -6.20 -3.54
C ALA A 78 -4.83 -6.20 -4.76
N ALA A 79 -5.94 -5.45 -4.69
CA ALA A 79 -6.85 -5.25 -5.82
C ALA A 79 -6.15 -4.54 -6.98
N PHE A 80 -5.51 -3.38 -6.72
CA PHE A 80 -4.78 -2.61 -7.74
C PHE A 80 -3.74 -3.46 -8.46
N VAL A 81 -2.89 -4.18 -7.71
CA VAL A 81 -1.82 -5.00 -8.28
C VAL A 81 -2.40 -6.15 -9.10
N TYR A 82 -3.49 -6.77 -8.63
CA TYR A 82 -4.14 -7.84 -9.38
C TYR A 82 -4.80 -7.32 -10.68
N GLU A 83 -5.39 -6.13 -10.67
CA GLU A 83 -6.00 -5.53 -11.87
C GLU A 83 -4.96 -5.17 -12.91
N ARG A 84 -3.87 -4.50 -12.51
CA ARG A 84 -2.83 -4.03 -13.43
C ARG A 84 -1.90 -5.13 -13.89
N LEU A 85 -1.48 -6.03 -12.99
CA LEU A 85 -0.41 -6.98 -13.27
C LEU A 85 -0.88 -8.44 -13.36
N ARG A 86 -2.14 -8.73 -13.01
CA ARG A 86 -2.66 -10.10 -12.91
C ARG A 86 -1.80 -11.00 -12.01
N ARG A 87 -1.12 -10.40 -11.04
CA ARG A 87 -0.21 -11.06 -10.07
C ARG A 87 -0.70 -10.81 -8.65
N ARG A 88 -0.20 -11.61 -7.71
CA ARG A 88 -0.55 -11.53 -6.28
C ARG A 88 0.72 -11.58 -5.42
N PRO A 89 1.55 -10.53 -5.43
CA PRO A 89 2.66 -10.44 -4.49
C PRO A 89 2.13 -10.41 -3.06
N MET A 90 2.98 -10.75 -2.11
CA MET A 90 2.66 -10.52 -0.70
C MET A 90 2.67 -9.01 -0.45
N VAL A 91 1.52 -8.45 -0.04
CA VAL A 91 1.38 -7.03 0.33
C VAL A 91 1.51 -6.90 1.84
N LEU A 92 2.45 -6.07 2.30
CA LEU A 92 2.70 -5.80 3.70
C LEU A 92 2.57 -4.30 3.99
N PRO A 93 1.40 -3.85 4.47
CA PRO A 93 1.22 -2.47 4.91
C PRO A 93 1.78 -2.29 6.33
N VAL A 94 2.56 -1.23 6.51
CA VAL A 94 3.11 -0.75 7.77
C VAL A 94 2.58 0.66 7.96
N VAL A 95 1.85 0.89 9.05
CA VAL A 95 1.30 2.20 9.40
C VAL A 95 1.98 2.65 10.68
N VAL A 96 2.52 3.87 10.66
CA VAL A 96 3.18 4.51 11.80
C VAL A 96 2.38 5.75 12.16
N GLU A 97 1.95 5.86 13.41
CA GLU A 97 1.30 7.05 13.93
C GLU A 97 2.33 8.01 14.52
N VAL A 98 2.12 9.31 14.31
CA VAL A 98 2.94 10.40 14.85
C VAL A 98 2.09 11.54 15.38
#